data_AF-A0A4Z2CW58-F1
#
_entry.id   AF-A0A4Z2CW58-F1
#
_cell.length_a   1.000
_cell.length_b   1.000
_cell.length_c   1.000
_cell.angle_alpha   90.00
_cell.angle_beta   90.00
_cell.angle_gamma   90.00
#
_symmetry.space_group_name_H-M   'P 1'
#
loop_
_entity.id
_entity.type
_entity.pdbx_description
1 polymer ?
#
loop_
_entity_poly.entity_id
_entity_poly.type
_entity_poly.pdbx_seq_one_letter_code
_entity_poly.pdbx_strand_id
1 'polypeptide(L)'
;MRITVCLSGDAFFPLEVSSNTLISELKMLIEIESGISGVDFELSREGMVLYVHPSTNIEKAGIKDDDLLYAVPIPKSNTSEPKSGGSSSTIDFKSIKVPGSSGSGMLETIRKSLLSGATRKLAVLRERNPELAAVINDPVAFKRVFESQQTNAHLHREELERLMSADALNPAVQERIAELIKQNNIDMQMESALEYYPETFGQVSMLFINCKIKDQNIKAFVDSGAQSTIMSEDCARRCNLDLLIDKRWAGKAYGVGTQTIIGRVHNGLIEISGIFIPTSFIVLKDQSMDLLIGLDMLKRHQCCIDLKRNVLIIDGRIEAPFLPESEIPMSFSNPSILDDENADDRFDESQKLKIQALVDRGIARSRAIDELHRHQWDLDSALASHLQNMFGQLR
;
A
#
# COMPACT_ATOMS: atom_id res chain seq x y z
N MET A 1 18.00 -14.91 45.75
CA MET A 1 16.83 -14.61 46.58
C MET A 1 15.58 -14.91 45.77
N ARG A 2 14.60 -15.54 46.40
CA ARG A 2 13.32 -15.88 45.81
C ARG A 2 12.29 -14.87 46.32
N ILE A 3 11.61 -14.20 45.41
CA ILE A 3 10.52 -13.27 45.72
C ILE A 3 9.25 -13.78 45.06
N THR A 4 8.09 -13.48 45.62
CA THR A 4 6.80 -13.82 45.00
C THR A 4 6.15 -12.53 44.52
N VAL A 5 5.73 -12.49 43.26
CA VAL A 5 5.06 -11.32 42.68
C VAL A 5 3.58 -11.65 42.47
N CYS A 6 2.72 -10.75 42.90
CA CYS A 6 1.28 -10.79 42.72
C CYS A 6 0.84 -9.67 41.77
N LEU A 7 0.08 -10.01 40.72
CA LEU A 7 -0.53 -9.05 39.81
C LEU A 7 -1.99 -8.77 40.21
N SER A 8 -2.55 -7.66 39.72
CA SER A 8 -3.91 -7.17 40.02
C SER A 8 -5.11 -8.09 39.68
N GLY A 9 -4.87 -9.37 39.34
CA GLY A 9 -5.88 -10.36 38.96
C GLY A 9 -5.67 -11.75 39.56
N ASP A 10 -5.16 -11.84 40.80
CA ASP A 10 -4.92 -13.08 41.57
C ASP A 10 -3.86 -14.04 40.99
N ALA A 11 -3.01 -13.59 40.06
CA ALA A 11 -1.88 -14.35 39.56
C ALA A 11 -0.64 -14.14 40.43
N PHE A 12 -0.08 -15.24 40.96
CA PHE A 12 1.15 -15.25 41.75
C PHE A 12 2.22 -16.08 41.03
N PHE A 13 3.43 -15.54 40.93
CA PHE A 13 4.57 -16.29 40.40
C PHE A 13 5.85 -16.01 41.19
N PRO A 14 6.70 -17.03 41.41
CA PRO A 14 7.99 -16.84 42.04
C PRO A 14 9.02 -16.32 41.04
N LEU A 15 9.91 -15.45 41.51
CA LEU A 15 11.02 -14.87 40.76
C LEU A 15 12.32 -15.12 41.53
N GLU A 16 13.29 -15.76 40.88
CA GLU A 16 14.63 -15.92 41.44
C GLU A 16 15.52 -14.79 40.93
N VAL A 17 15.91 -13.89 41.84
CA VAL A 17 16.74 -12.71 41.54
C VAL A 17 17.98 -12.68 42.44
N SER A 18 19.00 -11.92 42.03
CA SER A 18 20.18 -11.67 42.87
C SER A 18 19.93 -10.49 43.80
N SER A 19 20.58 -10.44 44.96
CA SER A 19 20.49 -9.28 45.88
C SER A 19 20.99 -7.98 45.25
N ASN A 20 21.84 -8.09 44.22
CA ASN A 20 22.39 -6.96 43.46
C ASN A 20 21.57 -6.61 42.20
N THR A 21 20.45 -7.27 41.94
CA THR A 21 19.58 -6.93 40.80
C THR A 21 19.01 -5.51 40.96
N LEU A 22 18.93 -4.76 39.87
CA LEU A 22 18.38 -3.40 39.88
C LEU A 22 16.85 -3.42 39.86
N ILE A 23 16.19 -2.40 40.43
CA ILE A 23 14.73 -2.27 40.35
C ILE A 23 14.23 -2.22 38.90
N SER A 24 14.97 -1.58 37.98
CA SER A 24 14.62 -1.60 36.56
C SER A 24 14.67 -3.01 35.94
N GLU A 25 15.63 -3.84 36.34
CA GLU A 25 15.76 -5.21 35.87
C GLU A 25 14.66 -6.09 36.48
N LEU A 26 14.33 -5.88 37.75
CA LEU A 26 13.22 -6.56 38.41
C LEU A 26 11.88 -6.31 37.70
N LYS A 27 11.58 -5.05 37.34
CA LYS A 27 10.36 -4.71 36.59
C LYS A 27 10.34 -5.37 35.21
N MET A 28 11.48 -5.45 34.53
CA MET A 28 11.60 -6.15 33.24
C MET A 28 11.35 -7.66 33.40
N LEU A 29 11.85 -8.28 34.46
CA LEU A 29 11.59 -9.69 34.75
C LEU A 29 10.09 -9.94 35.04
N ILE A 30 9.43 -9.01 35.73
CA ILE A 30 7.98 -9.04 35.94
C ILE A 30 7.22 -8.89 34.61
N GLU A 31 7.65 -8.00 33.71
CA GLU A 31 7.09 -7.84 32.35
C GLU A 31 7.19 -9.14 31.54
N ILE A 32 8.36 -9.80 31.58
CA ILE A 32 8.61 -11.07 30.88
C ILE A 32 7.73 -12.19 31.43
N GLU A 33 7.69 -12.36 32.75
CA GLU A 33 6.99 -13.48 33.39
C GLU A 33 5.47 -13.29 33.40
N SER A 34 5.00 -12.03 33.47
CA SER A 34 3.57 -11.69 33.38
C SER A 34 3.02 -11.73 31.95
N GLY A 35 3.88 -11.62 30.93
CA GLY A 35 3.48 -11.49 29.53
C GLY A 35 2.84 -10.14 29.17
N ILE A 36 2.84 -9.15 30.08
CA ILE A 36 2.22 -7.84 29.88
C ILE A 36 3.26 -6.86 29.33
N SER A 37 3.40 -6.79 28.01
CA SER A 37 4.35 -5.90 27.33
C SER A 37 3.85 -4.45 27.25
N GLY A 38 4.77 -3.48 27.37
CA GLY A 38 4.49 -2.08 27.04
C GLY A 38 3.98 -1.21 28.20
N VAL A 39 3.93 -1.75 29.42
CA VAL A 39 3.54 -1.04 30.66
C VAL A 39 4.74 -0.90 31.60
N ASP A 40 4.71 0.08 32.51
CA ASP A 40 5.61 0.06 33.68
C ASP A 40 4.87 -0.59 34.87
N PHE A 41 5.59 -1.03 35.89
CA PHE A 41 4.98 -1.61 37.10
C PHE A 41 5.24 -0.73 38.31
N GLU A 42 4.18 -0.37 39.04
CA GLU A 42 4.31 0.14 40.39
C GLU A 42 4.37 -1.04 41.36
N LEU A 43 5.46 -1.10 42.13
CA LEU A 43 5.70 -2.17 43.09
C LEU A 43 5.29 -1.68 44.47
N SER A 44 4.51 -2.49 45.18
CA SER A 44 4.14 -2.25 46.57
C SER A 44 4.42 -3.48 47.42
N ARG A 45 4.76 -3.26 48.69
CA ARG A 45 5.03 -4.31 49.67
C ARG A 45 4.29 -3.98 50.95
N GLU A 46 3.57 -4.94 51.51
CA GLU A 46 2.74 -4.77 52.73
C GLU A 46 1.77 -3.56 52.62
N GLY A 47 1.28 -3.27 51.42
CA GLY A 47 0.38 -2.14 51.15
C GLY A 47 1.07 -0.77 51.02
N MET A 48 2.41 -0.70 51.09
CA MET A 48 3.18 0.52 50.86
C MET A 48 3.88 0.50 49.50
N VAL A 49 3.69 1.57 48.71
CA VAL A 49 4.35 1.74 47.40
C VAL A 49 5.84 1.98 47.60
N LEU A 50 6.66 1.24 46.86
CA LEU A 50 8.11 1.34 46.87
C LEU A 50 8.55 2.47 45.93
N TYR A 51 8.69 3.69 46.46
CA TYR A 51 9.26 4.83 45.75
C TYR A 51 10.77 4.77 45.71
N VAL A 52 11.33 3.95 44.82
CA VAL A 52 12.78 3.73 44.71
C VAL A 52 13.25 4.01 43.30
N HIS A 53 14.43 4.64 43.18
CA HIS A 53 15.01 4.98 41.89
C HIS A 53 15.29 3.70 41.08
N PRO A 54 15.09 3.69 39.74
CA PRO A 54 15.27 2.48 38.92
C PRO A 54 16.67 1.86 38.99
N SER A 55 17.68 2.67 39.32
CA SER A 55 19.09 2.26 39.48
C SER A 55 19.46 1.80 40.90
N THR A 56 18.48 1.68 41.81
CA THR A 56 18.71 1.16 43.15
C THR A 56 18.66 -0.37 43.13
N ASN A 57 19.53 -1.00 43.93
CA ASN A 57 19.54 -2.46 44.10
C ASN A 57 18.36 -2.92 44.96
N ILE A 58 17.87 -4.13 44.71
CA ILE A 58 16.79 -4.78 45.48
C ILE A 58 17.09 -4.79 46.99
N GLU A 59 18.32 -5.07 47.40
CA GLU A 59 18.72 -5.05 48.82
C GLU A 59 18.59 -3.64 49.45
N LYS A 60 18.95 -2.59 48.70
CA LYS A 60 18.82 -1.19 49.13
C LYS A 60 17.38 -0.67 49.07
N ALA A 61 16.55 -1.25 48.21
CA ALA A 61 15.11 -1.07 48.21
C ALA A 61 14.43 -1.76 49.41
N GLY A 62 15.21 -2.52 50.20
CA GLY A 62 14.77 -3.18 51.40
C GLY A 62 14.03 -4.49 51.17
N ILE A 63 14.00 -5.00 49.93
CA ILE A 63 13.33 -6.26 49.54
C ILE A 63 14.19 -7.45 49.99
N LYS A 64 13.57 -8.42 50.66
CA LYS A 64 14.23 -9.59 51.25
C LYS A 64 13.84 -10.89 50.55
N ASP A 65 14.53 -11.96 50.93
CA ASP A 65 14.20 -13.33 50.53
C ASP A 65 12.81 -13.72 51.08
N ASP A 66 12.00 -14.36 50.24
CA ASP A 66 10.60 -14.74 50.45
C ASP A 66 9.59 -13.58 50.60
N ASP A 67 9.95 -12.35 50.17
CA ASP A 67 9.01 -11.22 50.16
C ASP A 67 7.90 -11.39 49.10
N LEU A 68 6.68 -10.94 49.44
CA LEU A 68 5.55 -10.79 48.52
C LEU A 68 5.46 -9.35 48.01
N LEU A 69 5.62 -9.16 46.71
CA LEU A 69 5.49 -7.88 46.03
C LEU A 69 4.19 -7.84 45.23
N TYR A 70 3.44 -6.74 45.33
CA TYR A 70 2.27 -6.49 44.51
C TYR A 70 2.63 -5.53 43.38
N ALA A 71 2.48 -5.97 42.14
CA ALA A 71 2.87 -5.25 40.94
C ALA A 71 1.63 -4.81 40.16
N VAL A 72 1.42 -3.50 40.06
CA VAL A 72 0.30 -2.89 39.32
C VAL A 72 0.82 -2.33 38.00
N PRO A 73 0.28 -2.74 36.84
CA PRO A 73 0.66 -2.18 35.56
C PRO A 73 0.15 -0.74 35.43
N ILE A 74 1.03 0.18 35.06
CA ILE A 74 0.76 1.60 34.83
C ILE A 74 1.15 1.95 33.38
N PRO A 75 0.34 2.75 32.66
CA PRO A 75 0.73 3.28 31.35
C PRO A 75 2.04 4.05 31.43
N LYS A 76 3.01 3.74 30.56
CA LYS A 76 4.31 4.43 30.52
C LYS A 76 4.09 5.93 30.25
N SER A 77 4.22 6.78 31.27
CA SER A 77 4.29 8.22 31.07
C SER A 77 5.65 8.54 30.45
N ASN A 78 5.66 9.20 29.29
CA ASN A 78 6.88 9.71 28.65
C ASN A 78 7.49 10.84 29.50
N THR A 79 8.06 10.51 30.64
CA THR A 79 9.02 11.37 31.33
C THR A 79 10.38 11.11 30.69
N SER A 80 10.79 12.07 29.87
CA SER A 80 12.09 12.12 29.24
C SER A 80 13.21 12.17 30.28
N GLU A 81 13.85 11.03 30.53
CA GLU A 81 15.23 10.97 31.02
C GLU A 81 16.09 10.14 30.06
N PRO A 82 17.36 10.55 29.82
CA PRO A 82 18.23 9.87 28.89
C PRO A 82 18.82 8.62 29.54
N LYS A 83 18.44 7.43 29.08
CA LYS A 83 19.16 6.20 29.43
C LYS A 83 19.98 5.70 28.25
N SER A 84 21.29 5.82 28.42
CA SER A 84 22.30 4.96 27.79
C SER A 84 22.17 3.53 28.35
N GLY A 85 22.26 2.52 27.48
CA GLY A 85 22.47 1.12 27.90
C GLY A 85 21.56 0.07 27.27
N GLY A 86 21.93 -0.33 26.04
CA GLY A 86 21.63 -1.56 25.29
C GLY A 86 20.54 -2.56 25.71
N SER A 87 19.51 -2.69 24.87
CA SER A 87 18.94 -3.95 24.40
C SER A 87 17.96 -3.67 23.24
N SER A 88 18.18 -4.32 22.08
CA SER A 88 17.38 -4.27 20.84
C SER A 88 16.86 -2.90 20.38
N SER A 89 17.77 -2.12 19.79
CA SER A 89 17.51 -0.81 19.20
C SER A 89 16.46 -0.86 18.07
N THR A 90 15.20 -0.57 18.39
CA THR A 90 14.33 0.19 17.48
C THR A 90 14.95 1.56 17.34
N ILE A 91 15.86 1.71 16.36
CA ILE A 91 16.45 3.00 16.04
C ILE A 91 15.34 3.85 15.45
N ASP A 92 14.84 4.81 16.23
CA ASP A 92 14.02 5.89 15.70
C ASP A 92 14.92 6.86 14.95
N PHE A 93 15.02 6.67 13.65
CA PHE A 93 15.88 7.45 12.77
C PHE A 93 15.49 8.93 12.69
N LYS A 94 14.28 9.31 13.12
CA LYS A 94 13.84 10.72 13.20
C LYS A 94 14.39 11.45 14.44
N SER A 95 14.90 10.73 15.45
CA SER A 95 15.27 11.30 16.76
C SER A 95 16.76 11.18 17.13
N ILE A 96 17.64 10.75 16.20
CA ILE A 96 19.10 10.74 16.43
C ILE A 96 19.59 12.19 16.60
N LYS A 97 19.77 12.62 17.86
CA LYS A 97 20.51 13.82 18.22
C LYS A 97 22.00 13.59 17.94
N VAL A 98 22.51 14.19 16.87
CA VAL A 98 23.95 14.36 16.68
C VAL A 98 24.34 15.65 17.39
N PRO A 99 25.20 15.64 18.42
CA PRO A 99 25.69 16.86 19.05
C PRO A 99 26.37 17.73 17.99
N GLY A 100 26.01 19.02 17.96
CA GLY A 100 26.58 19.98 17.03
C GLY A 100 28.10 20.06 17.15
N SER A 101 28.81 19.43 16.23
CA SER A 101 30.20 19.73 15.92
C SER A 101 30.59 19.07 14.59
N SER A 102 31.10 19.89 13.68
CA SER A 102 31.78 19.58 12.44
C SER A 102 32.37 18.17 12.36
N GLY A 103 31.79 17.27 11.56
CA GLY A 103 32.29 15.90 11.47
C GLY A 103 31.82 15.14 10.25
N SER A 104 32.32 15.50 9.06
CA SER A 104 32.17 14.70 7.83
C SER A 104 32.55 13.21 8.03
N GLY A 105 33.39 12.89 9.02
CA GLY A 105 33.78 11.51 9.36
C GLY A 105 32.76 10.74 10.21
N MET A 106 31.94 11.42 11.03
CA MET A 106 30.92 10.75 11.85
C MET A 106 29.73 10.29 10.99
N LEU A 107 29.35 11.09 9.99
CA LEU A 107 28.28 10.75 9.06
C LEU A 107 28.63 9.56 8.17
N GLU A 108 29.88 9.50 7.70
CA GLU A 108 30.40 8.32 7.00
C GLU A 108 30.47 7.08 7.89
N THR A 109 30.69 7.26 9.20
CA THR A 109 30.68 6.15 10.17
C THR A 109 29.26 5.63 10.39
N ILE A 110 28.26 6.51 10.45
CA ILE A 110 26.83 6.14 10.52
C ILE A 110 26.43 5.41 9.24
N ARG A 111 26.76 5.95 8.07
CA ARG A 111 26.50 5.31 6.77
C ARG A 111 27.14 3.93 6.70
N LYS A 112 28.44 3.81 7.01
CA LYS A 112 29.15 2.52 7.06
C LYS A 112 28.56 1.55 8.07
N SER A 113 28.09 2.02 9.22
CA SER A 113 27.39 1.19 10.20
C SER A 113 26.02 0.70 9.72
N LEU A 114 25.37 1.45 8.83
CA LEU A 114 24.10 1.04 8.19
C LEU A 114 24.35 0.02 7.09
N LEU A 115 25.42 0.17 6.30
CA LEU A 115 25.86 -0.84 5.32
C LEU A 115 26.41 -2.11 5.97
N SER A 116 27.14 -2.00 7.09
CA SER A 116 27.75 -3.15 7.79
C SER A 116 26.82 -3.82 8.79
N GLY A 117 25.65 -3.23 9.05
CA GLY A 117 24.63 -3.79 9.93
C GLY A 117 23.98 -5.04 9.34
N ALA A 118 23.47 -5.92 10.20
CA ALA A 118 22.68 -7.09 9.79
C ALA A 118 21.54 -6.67 8.85
N THR A 119 21.22 -7.52 7.85
CA THR A 119 20.20 -7.33 6.79
C THR A 119 18.88 -6.71 7.27
N ARG A 120 18.51 -6.97 8.53
CA ARG A 120 17.34 -6.40 9.22
C ARG A 120 17.36 -4.87 9.38
N LYS A 121 18.51 -4.23 9.63
CA LYS A 121 18.61 -2.76 9.79
C LYS A 121 18.36 -2.03 8.47
N LEU A 122 18.84 -2.60 7.36
CA LEU A 122 18.58 -2.07 6.02
C LEU A 122 17.13 -2.24 5.60
N ALA A 123 16.49 -3.36 5.98
CA ALA A 123 15.06 -3.56 5.75
C ALA A 123 14.20 -2.50 6.46
N VAL A 124 14.48 -2.25 7.75
CA VAL A 124 13.77 -1.22 8.53
C VAL A 124 14.02 0.19 7.97
N LEU A 125 15.24 0.48 7.48
CA LEU A 125 15.53 1.77 6.86
C LEU A 125 14.76 1.95 5.55
N ARG A 126 14.67 0.91 4.71
CA ARG A 126 13.87 0.95 3.46
C ARG A 126 12.39 1.16 3.72
N GLU A 127 11.88 0.58 4.80
CA GLU A 127 10.48 0.70 5.19
C GLU A 127 10.16 2.07 5.79
N ARG A 128 11.04 2.62 6.63
CA ARG A 128 10.77 3.87 7.37
C ARG A 128 11.27 5.15 6.70
N ASN A 129 12.30 5.05 5.86
CA ASN A 129 12.91 6.20 5.19
C ASN A 129 13.45 5.77 3.82
N PRO A 130 12.55 5.56 2.84
CA PRO A 130 12.92 5.07 1.51
C PRO A 130 13.87 6.03 0.77
N GLU A 131 13.71 7.34 0.98
CA GLU A 131 14.57 8.38 0.38
C GLU A 131 16.03 8.23 0.82
N LEU A 132 16.27 8.09 2.13
CA LEU A 132 17.62 7.90 2.68
C LEU A 132 18.18 6.50 2.35
N ALA A 133 17.32 5.50 2.24
CA ALA A 133 17.69 4.13 1.86
C ALA A 133 18.13 4.03 0.39
N ALA A 134 17.54 4.80 -0.51
CA ALA A 134 17.88 4.82 -1.93
C ALA A 134 19.30 5.36 -2.17
N VAL A 135 19.70 6.38 -1.40
CA VAL A 135 21.00 7.05 -1.55
C VAL A 135 22.12 6.45 -0.68
N ILE A 136 21.86 5.34 0.04
CA ILE A 136 22.81 4.76 1.01
C ILE A 136 24.18 4.37 0.41
N ASN A 137 24.20 4.01 -0.88
CA ASN A 137 25.40 3.62 -1.60
C ASN A 137 26.23 4.81 -2.10
N ASP A 138 25.67 6.02 -2.12
CA ASP A 138 26.35 7.25 -2.52
C ASP A 138 26.67 8.11 -1.28
N PRO A 139 27.95 8.23 -0.88
CA PRO A 139 28.39 9.06 0.26
C PRO A 139 27.93 10.52 0.20
N VAL A 140 27.95 11.12 -0.99
CA VAL A 140 27.68 12.56 -1.17
C VAL A 140 26.18 12.81 -1.17
N ALA A 141 25.41 11.97 -1.86
CA ALA A 141 23.95 12.06 -1.84
C ALA A 141 23.38 11.71 -0.46
N PHE A 142 23.90 10.68 0.20
CA PHE A 142 23.50 10.32 1.58
C PHE A 142 23.70 11.48 2.55
N LYS A 143 24.86 12.17 2.46
CA LYS A 143 25.13 13.33 3.31
C LYS A 143 24.11 14.45 3.10
N ARG A 144 23.82 14.79 1.84
CA ARG A 144 22.88 15.85 1.50
C ARG A 144 21.47 15.57 2.03
N VAL A 145 20.97 14.35 1.79
CA VAL A 145 19.63 13.93 2.24
C VAL A 145 19.55 13.91 3.76
N PHE A 146 20.57 13.37 4.43
CA PHE A 146 20.61 13.31 5.89
C PHE A 146 20.63 14.72 6.54
N GLU A 147 21.48 15.63 6.03
CA GLU A 147 21.56 17.01 6.53
C GLU A 147 20.26 17.79 6.27
N SER A 148 19.62 17.58 5.12
CA SER A 148 18.32 18.18 4.79
C SER A 148 17.22 17.70 5.73
N GLN A 149 17.11 16.38 5.95
CA GLN A 149 16.12 15.81 6.87
C GLN A 149 16.34 16.29 8.32
N GLN A 150 17.59 16.42 8.78
CA GLN A 150 17.91 16.93 10.11
C GLN A 150 17.54 18.42 10.26
N THR A 151 17.79 19.22 9.22
CA THR A 151 17.44 20.66 9.20
C THR A 151 15.92 20.84 9.24
N ASN A 152 15.18 20.10 8.39
CA ASN A 152 13.72 20.15 8.37
C ASN A 152 13.10 19.71 9.70
N ALA A 153 13.64 18.65 10.32
CA ALA A 153 13.19 18.20 11.63
C ALA A 153 13.46 19.24 12.73
N HIS A 154 14.58 19.97 12.65
CA HIS A 154 14.88 21.04 13.58
C HIS A 154 13.94 22.24 13.42
N LEU A 155 13.72 22.70 12.18
CA LEU A 155 12.80 23.79 11.87
C LEU A 155 11.37 23.47 12.31
N HIS A 156 10.91 22.25 12.04
CA HIS A 156 9.58 21.81 12.45
C HIS A 156 9.41 21.78 13.98
N ARG A 157 10.47 21.39 14.72
CA ARG A 157 10.46 21.42 16.19
C ARG A 157 10.36 22.84 16.73
N GLU A 158 11.16 23.76 16.18
CA GLU A 158 11.10 25.17 16.57
C GLU A 158 9.74 25.79 16.26
N GLU A 159 9.13 25.42 15.13
CA GLU A 159 7.79 25.85 14.76
C GLU A 159 6.74 25.37 15.78
N LEU A 160 6.79 24.08 16.16
CA LEU A 160 5.89 23.51 17.17
C LEU A 160 6.02 24.21 18.53
N GLU A 161 7.26 24.44 18.98
CA GLU A 161 7.54 25.15 20.24
C GLU A 161 7.00 26.59 20.21
N ARG A 162 7.12 27.29 19.07
CA ARG A 162 6.52 28.62 18.89
C ARG A 162 5.00 28.56 18.96
N LEU A 163 4.35 27.59 18.30
CA LEU A 163 2.90 27.43 18.34
C LEU A 163 2.38 27.11 19.75
N MET A 164 3.10 26.30 20.53
CA MET A 164 2.74 25.97 21.92
C MET A 164 2.89 27.13 22.89
N SER A 165 3.82 28.06 22.61
CA SER A 165 4.08 29.25 23.44
C SER A 165 3.29 30.49 23.01
N ALA A 166 2.62 30.44 21.86
CA ALA A 166 1.88 31.58 21.30
C ALA A 166 0.50 31.77 21.97
N ASP A 167 -0.07 32.95 21.79
CA ASP A 167 -1.39 33.29 22.31
C ASP A 167 -2.49 32.44 21.63
N ALA A 168 -3.23 31.68 22.44
CA ALA A 168 -4.29 30.79 22.01
C ALA A 168 -5.48 31.51 21.33
N LEU A 169 -5.61 32.83 21.50
CA LEU A 169 -6.63 33.67 20.86
C LEU A 169 -6.20 34.26 19.51
N ASN A 170 -4.97 34.00 19.05
CA ASN A 170 -4.50 34.49 17.75
C ASN A 170 -5.08 33.62 16.61
N PRO A 171 -5.86 34.21 15.67
CA PRO A 171 -6.47 33.46 14.57
C PRO A 171 -5.48 32.68 13.70
N ALA A 172 -4.28 33.20 13.44
CA ALA A 172 -3.27 32.55 12.61
C ALA A 172 -2.65 31.32 13.30
N VAL A 173 -2.48 31.37 14.62
CA VAL A 173 -1.99 30.24 15.43
C VAL A 173 -3.06 29.16 15.48
N GLN A 174 -4.34 29.55 15.62
CA GLN A 174 -5.46 28.63 15.67
C GLN A 174 -5.68 27.90 14.34
N GLU A 175 -5.53 28.60 13.21
CA GLU A 175 -5.54 27.99 11.87
C GLU A 175 -4.41 26.97 11.70
N ARG A 176 -3.19 27.32 12.12
CA ARG A 176 -2.04 26.40 12.05
C ARG A 176 -2.20 25.17 12.95
N ILE A 177 -2.74 25.34 14.16
CA ILE A 177 -3.09 24.22 15.04
C ILE A 177 -4.18 23.35 14.41
N ALA A 178 -5.19 23.93 13.77
CA ALA A 178 -6.23 23.19 13.09
C ALA A 178 -5.68 22.37 11.90
N GLU A 179 -4.74 22.91 11.13
CA GLU A 179 -4.02 22.17 10.09
C GLU A 179 -3.23 20.99 10.66
N LEU A 180 -2.49 21.19 11.76
CA LEU A 180 -1.73 20.12 12.41
C LEU A 180 -2.65 19.02 12.96
N ILE A 181 -3.79 19.38 13.57
CA ILE A 181 -4.78 18.41 14.03
C ILE A 181 -5.36 17.64 12.85
N LYS A 182 -5.70 18.34 11.75
CA LYS A 182 -6.20 17.71 10.53
C LYS A 182 -5.18 16.71 10.00
N GLN A 183 -3.91 17.09 9.91
CA GLN A 183 -2.85 16.21 9.42
C GLN A 183 -2.67 15.01 10.34
N ASN A 184 -2.63 15.21 11.66
CA ASN A 184 -2.52 14.13 12.62
C ASN A 184 -3.72 13.15 12.55
N ASN A 185 -4.93 13.66 12.34
CA ASN A 185 -6.11 12.82 12.14
C ASN A 185 -6.02 12.00 10.85
N ILE A 186 -5.50 12.58 9.76
CA ILE A 186 -5.24 11.88 8.50
C ILE A 186 -4.18 10.79 8.72
N ASP A 187 -3.09 11.11 9.40
CA ASP A 187 -2.00 10.17 9.67
C ASP A 187 -2.47 8.99 10.53
N MET A 188 -3.25 9.25 11.59
CA MET A 188 -3.87 8.19 12.42
C MET A 188 -4.85 7.34 11.62
N GLN A 189 -5.65 7.95 10.72
CA GLN A 189 -6.56 7.22 9.85
C GLN A 189 -5.78 6.32 8.88
N MET A 190 -4.67 6.79 8.34
CA MET A 190 -3.80 6.02 7.46
C MET A 190 -3.15 4.85 8.20
N GLU A 191 -2.62 5.08 9.41
CA GLU A 191 -2.03 4.04 10.24
C GLU A 191 -3.06 2.95 10.59
N SER A 192 -4.26 3.36 11.00
CA SER A 192 -5.37 2.42 11.25
C SER A 192 -5.76 1.65 9.98
N ALA A 193 -5.84 2.31 8.83
CA ALA A 193 -6.12 1.62 7.58
C ALA A 193 -5.04 0.58 7.24
N LEU A 194 -3.75 0.87 7.49
CA LEU A 194 -2.65 -0.07 7.25
C LEU A 194 -2.70 -1.27 8.20
N GLU A 195 -3.07 -1.05 9.46
CA GLU A 195 -3.17 -2.10 10.48
C GLU A 195 -4.37 -3.03 10.24
N TYR A 196 -5.55 -2.46 9.99
CA TYR A 196 -6.80 -3.22 9.93
C TYR A 196 -7.25 -3.59 8.51
N TYR A 197 -6.86 -2.82 7.50
CA TYR A 197 -7.31 -2.98 6.11
C TYR A 197 -6.16 -2.84 5.10
N PRO A 198 -5.10 -3.67 5.19
CA PRO A 198 -3.95 -3.59 4.30
C PRO A 198 -4.34 -3.71 2.81
N GLU A 199 -5.45 -4.38 2.49
CA GLU A 199 -6.01 -4.47 1.15
C GLU A 199 -6.45 -3.12 0.56
N THR A 200 -6.72 -2.11 1.39
CA THR A 200 -7.03 -0.73 0.93
C THR A 200 -5.88 -0.13 0.13
N PHE A 201 -4.65 -0.56 0.42
CA PHE A 201 -3.43 -0.12 -0.24
C PHE A 201 -2.95 -1.11 -1.30
N GLY A 202 -3.55 -2.30 -1.35
CA GLY A 202 -3.27 -3.32 -2.34
C GLY A 202 -4.02 -3.08 -3.65
N GLN A 203 -3.37 -3.37 -4.78
CA GLN A 203 -4.06 -3.39 -6.06
C GLN A 203 -4.91 -4.66 -6.15
N VAL A 204 -6.20 -4.51 -6.40
CA VAL A 204 -7.13 -5.64 -6.52
C VAL A 204 -7.17 -6.13 -7.96
N SER A 205 -6.91 -7.43 -8.16
CA SER A 205 -7.01 -8.05 -9.47
C SER A 205 -8.45 -8.07 -9.98
N MET A 206 -8.60 -7.77 -11.26
CA MET A 206 -9.90 -7.78 -11.94
C MET A 206 -10.44 -9.21 -12.13
N LEU A 207 -11.76 -9.35 -12.19
CA LEU A 207 -12.43 -10.65 -12.28
C LEU A 207 -12.42 -11.18 -13.73
N PHE A 208 -11.62 -12.22 -13.98
CA PHE A 208 -11.60 -12.93 -15.24
C PHE A 208 -11.92 -14.41 -15.05
N ILE A 209 -12.58 -15.02 -16.03
CA ILE A 209 -12.79 -16.47 -16.09
C ILE A 209 -12.29 -17.02 -17.43
N ASN A 210 -11.86 -18.28 -17.43
CA ASN A 210 -11.62 -19.00 -18.68
C ASN A 210 -12.96 -19.49 -19.24
N CYS A 211 -13.17 -19.20 -20.52
CA CYS A 211 -14.28 -19.73 -21.28
C CYS A 211 -13.77 -20.17 -22.66
N LYS A 212 -14.59 -20.94 -23.37
CA LYS A 212 -14.27 -21.41 -24.70
C LYS A 212 -15.44 -21.14 -25.63
N ILE A 213 -15.15 -20.60 -26.81
CA ILE A 213 -16.15 -20.41 -27.87
C ILE A 213 -15.69 -21.20 -29.07
N LYS A 214 -16.46 -22.24 -29.42
CA LYS A 214 -16.04 -23.28 -30.36
C LYS A 214 -14.72 -23.92 -29.92
N ASP A 215 -13.62 -23.64 -30.63
CA ASP A 215 -12.28 -24.20 -30.39
C ASP A 215 -11.28 -23.16 -29.83
N GLN A 216 -11.73 -21.95 -29.54
CA GLN A 216 -10.87 -20.86 -29.04
C GLN A 216 -11.09 -20.63 -27.55
N ASN A 217 -10.00 -20.67 -26.78
CA ASN A 217 -9.99 -20.29 -25.37
C ASN A 217 -9.94 -18.77 -25.25
N ILE A 218 -10.85 -18.20 -24.47
CA ILE A 218 -11.01 -16.77 -24.26
C ILE A 218 -11.05 -16.49 -22.76
N LYS A 219 -10.35 -15.43 -22.35
CA LYS A 219 -10.45 -14.89 -21.01
C LYS A 219 -11.57 -13.85 -21.00
N ALA A 220 -12.66 -14.18 -20.33
CA ALA A 220 -13.82 -13.31 -20.24
C ALA A 220 -13.72 -12.44 -18.98
N PHE A 221 -13.83 -11.13 -19.15
CA PHE A 221 -13.93 -10.18 -18.06
C PHE A 221 -15.35 -10.20 -17.49
N VAL A 222 -15.49 -10.26 -16.17
CA VAL A 222 -16.79 -10.30 -15.48
C VAL A 222 -17.06 -8.94 -14.87
N ASP A 223 -18.07 -8.24 -15.39
CA ASP A 223 -18.40 -6.88 -14.98
C ASP A 223 -19.90 -6.71 -14.73
N SER A 224 -20.28 -6.64 -13.45
CA SER A 224 -21.66 -6.35 -13.07
C SER A 224 -22.09 -4.90 -13.31
N GLY A 225 -21.14 -3.99 -13.52
CA GLY A 225 -21.39 -2.58 -13.84
C GLY A 225 -21.77 -2.36 -15.32
N ALA A 226 -21.39 -3.28 -16.20
CA ALA A 226 -21.76 -3.23 -17.60
C ALA A 226 -23.20 -3.74 -17.81
N GLN A 227 -24.04 -2.94 -18.49
CA GLN A 227 -25.42 -3.33 -18.76
C GLN A 227 -25.53 -4.48 -19.76
N SER A 228 -24.63 -4.55 -20.74
CA SER A 228 -24.68 -5.52 -21.85
C SER A 228 -23.37 -6.29 -21.97
N THR A 229 -23.48 -7.55 -22.36
CA THR A 229 -22.33 -8.40 -22.70
C THR A 229 -21.79 -8.00 -24.08
N ILE A 230 -20.47 -7.86 -24.18
CA ILE A 230 -19.78 -7.29 -25.32
C ILE A 230 -18.64 -8.20 -25.76
N MET A 231 -18.41 -8.31 -27.07
CA MET A 231 -17.29 -9.02 -27.67
C MET A 231 -16.55 -8.12 -28.66
N SER A 232 -15.22 -8.22 -28.74
CA SER A 232 -14.45 -7.52 -29.77
C SER A 232 -14.63 -8.15 -31.15
N GLU A 233 -14.50 -7.33 -32.20
CA GLU A 233 -14.47 -7.81 -33.58
C GLU A 233 -13.40 -8.89 -33.80
N ASP A 234 -12.19 -8.68 -33.27
CA ASP A 234 -11.08 -9.61 -33.44
C ASP A 234 -11.33 -10.94 -32.74
N CYS A 235 -11.98 -10.93 -31.58
CA CYS A 235 -12.43 -12.14 -30.90
C CYS A 235 -13.50 -12.87 -31.71
N ALA A 236 -14.49 -12.15 -32.24
CA ALA A 236 -15.54 -12.72 -33.07
C ALA A 236 -14.98 -13.39 -34.33
N ARG A 237 -13.99 -12.76 -34.99
CA ARG A 237 -13.29 -13.29 -36.16
C ARG A 237 -12.50 -14.55 -35.82
N ARG A 238 -11.72 -14.55 -34.73
CA ARG A 238 -10.97 -15.74 -34.25
C ARG A 238 -11.90 -16.91 -33.93
N CYS A 239 -13.09 -16.63 -33.42
CA CYS A 239 -14.11 -17.63 -33.11
C CYS A 239 -14.98 -18.03 -34.32
N ASN A 240 -14.67 -17.54 -35.52
CA ASN A 240 -15.45 -17.76 -36.74
C ASN A 240 -16.94 -17.41 -36.57
N LEU A 241 -17.25 -16.33 -35.84
CA LEU A 241 -18.62 -15.88 -35.58
C LEU A 241 -19.13 -14.85 -36.58
N ASP A 242 -18.32 -14.45 -37.57
CA ASP A 242 -18.65 -13.39 -38.53
C ASP A 242 -20.01 -13.58 -39.22
N LEU A 243 -20.36 -14.83 -39.55
CA LEU A 243 -21.62 -15.19 -40.21
C LEU A 243 -22.86 -15.05 -39.29
N LEU A 244 -22.66 -14.98 -37.98
CA LEU A 244 -23.71 -14.86 -36.97
C LEU A 244 -23.94 -13.41 -36.53
N ILE A 245 -23.14 -12.47 -37.01
CA ILE A 245 -23.25 -11.05 -36.66
C ILE A 245 -24.39 -10.41 -37.44
N ASP A 246 -25.47 -10.07 -36.75
CA ASP A 246 -26.59 -9.31 -37.32
C ASP A 246 -26.25 -7.82 -37.38
N LYS A 247 -25.93 -7.34 -38.60
CA LYS A 247 -25.57 -5.94 -38.88
C LYS A 247 -26.76 -4.97 -38.80
N ARG A 248 -28.01 -5.44 -38.69
CA ARG A 248 -29.16 -4.53 -38.46
C ARG A 248 -29.08 -3.83 -37.10
N TRP A 249 -28.30 -4.40 -36.18
CA TRP A 249 -28.00 -3.84 -34.87
C TRP A 249 -26.70 -3.03 -34.86
N ALA A 250 -26.13 -2.73 -36.04
CA ALA A 250 -25.00 -1.82 -36.15
C ALA A 250 -25.42 -0.39 -35.73
N GLY A 251 -24.50 0.33 -35.12
CA GLY A 251 -24.79 1.65 -34.57
C GLY A 251 -23.62 2.22 -33.78
N LYS A 252 -23.87 3.27 -33.01
CA LYS A 252 -22.91 3.81 -32.04
C LYS A 252 -23.40 3.53 -30.63
N ALA A 253 -22.56 2.89 -29.83
CA ALA A 253 -22.77 2.73 -28.39
C ALA A 253 -22.28 3.99 -27.69
N TYR A 254 -23.15 4.61 -26.90
CA TYR A 254 -22.82 5.74 -26.05
C TYR A 254 -22.69 5.23 -24.60
N GLY A 255 -21.51 5.41 -24.01
CA GLY A 255 -21.18 5.02 -22.63
C GLY A 255 -19.99 5.85 -22.13
N VAL A 256 -19.01 5.22 -21.47
CA VAL A 256 -17.71 5.82 -21.11
C VAL A 256 -16.83 5.96 -22.37
N GLY A 257 -17.31 6.72 -23.36
CA GLY A 257 -16.75 6.84 -24.70
C GLY A 257 -17.77 6.53 -25.80
N THR A 258 -17.40 6.84 -27.04
CA THR A 258 -18.16 6.49 -28.25
C THR A 258 -17.53 5.27 -28.89
N GLN A 259 -18.24 4.14 -28.92
CA GLN A 259 -17.76 2.92 -29.57
C GLN A 259 -18.65 2.54 -30.74
N THR A 260 -18.06 2.00 -31.80
CA THR A 260 -18.82 1.59 -32.99
C THR A 260 -19.29 0.16 -32.84
N ILE A 261 -20.60 -0.05 -32.86
CA ILE A 261 -21.23 -1.37 -32.87
C ILE A 261 -21.24 -1.88 -34.31
N ILE A 262 -20.63 -3.02 -34.53
CA ILE A 262 -20.61 -3.73 -35.83
C ILE A 262 -21.93 -4.48 -36.02
N GLY A 263 -22.45 -5.06 -34.94
CA GLY A 263 -23.71 -5.78 -34.93
C GLY A 263 -23.92 -6.54 -33.62
N ARG A 264 -24.82 -7.52 -33.64
CA ARG A 264 -25.13 -8.34 -32.48
C ARG A 264 -25.17 -9.83 -32.85
N VAL A 265 -24.60 -10.67 -31.99
CA VAL A 265 -24.84 -12.11 -32.03
C VAL A 265 -25.98 -12.43 -31.08
N HIS A 266 -27.10 -12.90 -31.63
CA HIS A 266 -28.32 -13.15 -30.85
C HIS A 266 -28.21 -14.39 -29.96
N ASN A 267 -27.50 -15.41 -30.43
CA ASN A 267 -27.33 -16.68 -29.73
C ASN A 267 -25.98 -17.30 -30.08
N GLY A 268 -24.96 -17.04 -29.26
CA GLY A 268 -23.67 -17.72 -29.28
C GLY A 268 -23.56 -18.70 -28.11
N LEU A 269 -23.03 -19.89 -28.35
CA LEU A 269 -22.76 -20.86 -27.28
C LEU A 269 -21.37 -20.61 -26.72
N ILE A 270 -21.31 -20.31 -25.42
CA ILE A 270 -20.06 -20.15 -24.66
C ILE A 270 -19.92 -21.36 -23.74
N GLU A 271 -18.82 -22.07 -23.84
CA GLU A 271 -18.47 -23.17 -22.96
C GLU A 271 -17.74 -22.63 -21.72
N ILE A 272 -18.30 -22.89 -20.53
CA ILE A 272 -17.69 -22.54 -19.25
C ILE A 272 -17.67 -23.80 -18.39
N SER A 273 -16.49 -24.19 -17.90
CA SER A 273 -16.30 -25.42 -17.12
C SER A 273 -16.93 -26.67 -17.75
N GLY A 274 -16.90 -26.78 -19.09
CA GLY A 274 -17.42 -27.91 -19.85
C GLY A 274 -18.92 -27.86 -20.17
N ILE A 275 -19.62 -26.75 -19.85
CA ILE A 275 -21.06 -26.60 -20.11
C ILE A 275 -21.30 -25.45 -21.08
N PHE A 276 -22.13 -25.70 -22.10
CA PHE A 276 -22.50 -24.72 -23.11
C PHE A 276 -23.66 -23.84 -22.64
N ILE A 277 -23.41 -22.54 -22.60
CA ILE A 277 -24.33 -21.52 -22.12
C ILE A 277 -24.72 -20.61 -23.29
N PRO A 278 -26.02 -20.53 -23.65
CA PRO A 278 -26.49 -19.65 -24.70
C PRO A 278 -26.42 -18.19 -24.27
N THR A 279 -25.65 -17.40 -24.99
CA THR A 279 -25.29 -16.03 -24.63
C THR A 279 -25.50 -15.10 -25.83
N SER A 280 -26.09 -13.94 -25.61
CA SER A 280 -26.15 -12.88 -26.62
C SER A 280 -25.12 -11.82 -26.31
N PHE A 281 -24.42 -11.32 -27.31
CA PHE A 281 -23.42 -10.26 -27.11
C PHE A 281 -23.37 -9.28 -28.28
N ILE A 282 -23.05 -8.04 -27.97
CA ILE A 282 -22.86 -6.95 -28.92
C ILE A 282 -21.41 -7.00 -29.40
N VAL A 283 -21.20 -6.91 -30.72
CA VAL A 283 -19.84 -6.90 -31.29
C VAL A 283 -19.41 -5.45 -31.51
N LEU A 284 -18.33 -5.05 -30.84
CA LEU A 284 -17.75 -3.71 -30.96
C LEU A 284 -16.44 -3.71 -31.75
N LYS A 285 -16.20 -2.61 -32.46
CA LYS A 285 -14.96 -2.34 -33.17
C LYS A 285 -13.91 -1.74 -32.23
N ASP A 286 -12.64 -2.06 -32.46
CA ASP A 286 -11.48 -1.44 -31.81
C ASP A 286 -11.48 -1.54 -30.27
N GLN A 287 -11.86 -2.71 -29.74
CA GLN A 287 -11.89 -3.00 -28.30
C GLN A 287 -10.70 -3.88 -27.89
N SER A 288 -9.98 -3.48 -26.85
CA SER A 288 -8.80 -4.20 -26.33
C SER A 288 -9.15 -5.49 -25.58
N MET A 289 -10.40 -5.64 -25.16
CA MET A 289 -10.90 -6.79 -24.43
C MET A 289 -11.64 -7.74 -25.36
N ASP A 290 -11.35 -9.03 -25.27
CA ASP A 290 -11.96 -10.05 -26.11
C ASP A 290 -13.45 -10.25 -25.82
N LEU A 291 -13.80 -10.45 -24.56
CA LEU A 291 -15.16 -10.74 -24.12
C LEU A 291 -15.40 -10.13 -22.74
N LEU A 292 -16.49 -9.39 -22.62
CA LEU A 292 -17.02 -8.85 -21.38
C LEU A 292 -18.37 -9.50 -21.10
N ILE A 293 -18.50 -10.17 -19.96
CA ILE A 293 -19.75 -10.71 -19.44
C ILE A 293 -20.40 -9.65 -18.55
N GLY A 294 -21.45 -9.05 -19.08
CA GLY A 294 -22.20 -7.99 -18.44
C GLY A 294 -23.33 -8.51 -17.55
N LEU A 295 -24.01 -7.57 -16.91
CA LEU A 295 -25.12 -7.83 -16.00
C LEU A 295 -26.31 -8.55 -16.66
N ASP A 296 -26.52 -8.34 -17.97
CA ASP A 296 -27.56 -9.01 -18.75
C ASP A 296 -27.40 -10.54 -18.71
N MET A 297 -26.20 -11.05 -18.96
CA MET A 297 -25.92 -12.49 -18.97
C MET A 297 -25.74 -13.05 -17.57
N LEU A 298 -25.16 -12.27 -16.65
CA LEU A 298 -25.09 -12.64 -15.23
C LEU A 298 -26.49 -12.86 -14.63
N LYS A 299 -27.43 -11.95 -14.90
CA LYS A 299 -28.82 -12.10 -14.43
C LYS A 299 -29.54 -13.24 -15.15
N ARG A 300 -29.35 -13.38 -16.47
CA ARG A 300 -30.00 -14.40 -17.27
C ARG A 300 -29.70 -15.82 -16.79
N HIS A 301 -28.45 -16.07 -16.41
CA HIS A 301 -27.98 -17.39 -15.98
C HIS A 301 -27.86 -17.52 -14.45
N GLN A 302 -28.51 -16.61 -13.72
CA GLN A 302 -28.55 -16.57 -12.25
C GLN A 302 -27.16 -16.72 -11.61
N CYS A 303 -26.17 -16.01 -12.16
CA CYS A 303 -24.80 -16.10 -11.70
C CYS A 303 -24.65 -15.51 -10.29
N CYS A 304 -23.77 -16.11 -9.49
CA CYS A 304 -23.33 -15.60 -8.20
C CYS A 304 -21.81 -15.38 -8.26
N ILE A 305 -21.38 -14.13 -8.05
CA ILE A 305 -19.96 -13.77 -7.93
C ILE A 305 -19.57 -14.02 -6.47
N ASP A 306 -18.94 -15.17 -6.20
CA ASP A 306 -18.49 -15.55 -4.87
C ASP A 306 -17.02 -15.17 -4.68
N LEU A 307 -16.80 -13.97 -4.13
CA LEU A 307 -15.46 -13.45 -3.83
C LEU A 307 -14.81 -14.15 -2.63
N LYS A 308 -15.59 -14.80 -1.75
CA LYS A 308 -15.04 -15.54 -0.62
C LYS A 308 -14.34 -16.81 -1.08
N ARG A 309 -14.93 -17.49 -2.08
CA ARG A 309 -14.37 -18.69 -2.71
C ARG A 309 -13.55 -18.38 -3.96
N ASN A 310 -13.58 -17.14 -4.43
CA ASN A 310 -12.98 -16.68 -5.68
C ASN A 310 -13.45 -17.47 -6.92
N VAL A 311 -14.78 -17.68 -7.02
CA VAL A 311 -15.41 -18.40 -8.13
C VAL A 311 -16.66 -17.67 -8.64
N LEU A 312 -16.92 -17.78 -9.94
CA LEU A 312 -18.22 -17.46 -10.52
C LEU A 312 -19.07 -18.73 -10.53
N ILE A 313 -20.19 -18.70 -9.81
CA ILE A 313 -21.16 -19.79 -9.80
C ILE A 313 -22.25 -19.46 -10.84
N ILE A 314 -22.54 -20.40 -11.74
CA ILE A 314 -23.58 -20.25 -12.77
C ILE A 314 -24.68 -21.27 -12.48
N ASP A 315 -25.94 -20.80 -12.45
CA ASP A 315 -27.14 -21.62 -12.13
C ASP A 315 -27.03 -22.46 -10.84
N GLY A 316 -26.21 -22.01 -9.87
CA GLY A 316 -25.98 -22.69 -8.60
C GLY A 316 -25.27 -24.06 -8.69
N ARG A 317 -24.80 -24.46 -9.88
CA ARG A 317 -24.25 -25.81 -10.14
C ARG A 317 -22.85 -25.79 -10.72
N ILE A 318 -22.58 -24.80 -11.57
CA ILE A 318 -21.35 -24.72 -12.33
C ILE A 318 -20.44 -23.74 -11.62
N GLU A 319 -19.22 -24.16 -11.32
CA GLU A 319 -18.22 -23.28 -10.72
C GLU A 319 -17.14 -23.00 -11.75
N ALA A 320 -16.87 -21.72 -11.97
CA ALA A 320 -15.79 -21.24 -12.82
C ALA A 320 -14.84 -20.39 -11.94
N PRO A 321 -13.64 -20.90 -11.61
CA PRO A 321 -12.71 -20.16 -10.78
C PRO A 321 -12.24 -18.88 -11.48
N PHE A 322 -12.11 -17.80 -10.71
CA PHE A 322 -11.50 -16.58 -11.23
C PHE A 322 -9.99 -16.79 -11.46
N LEU A 323 -9.46 -16.15 -12.49
CA LEU A 323 -8.06 -16.26 -12.86
C LEU A 323 -7.16 -15.55 -11.83
N PRO A 324 -5.98 -16.12 -11.52
CA PRO A 324 -4.97 -15.43 -10.72
C PRO A 324 -4.37 -14.26 -11.52
N GLU A 325 -3.78 -13.30 -10.81
CA GLU A 325 -3.19 -12.08 -11.40
C GLU A 325 -2.20 -12.37 -12.55
N SER A 326 -1.39 -13.43 -12.42
CA SER A 326 -0.41 -13.84 -13.43
C SER A 326 -1.03 -14.24 -14.78
N GLU A 327 -2.30 -14.58 -14.80
CA GLU A 327 -3.03 -15.02 -15.99
C GLU A 327 -3.94 -13.93 -16.57
N ILE A 328 -4.05 -12.77 -15.94
CA ILE A 328 -4.85 -11.66 -16.45
C ILE A 328 -4.10 -10.99 -17.62
N PRO A 329 -4.79 -10.57 -18.71
CA PRO A 329 -4.13 -9.83 -19.80
C PRO A 329 -3.45 -8.56 -19.28
N MET A 330 -2.19 -8.32 -19.67
CA MET A 330 -1.36 -7.20 -19.17
C MET A 330 -1.99 -5.82 -19.37
N SER A 331 -2.86 -5.64 -20.37
CA SER A 331 -3.61 -4.40 -20.59
C SER A 331 -4.65 -4.10 -19.50
N PHE A 332 -5.04 -5.11 -18.72
CA PHE A 332 -5.91 -5.04 -17.55
C PHE A 332 -5.18 -5.39 -16.25
N SER A 333 -3.92 -5.82 -16.34
CA SER A 333 -3.00 -5.86 -15.22
C SER A 333 -2.63 -4.41 -14.86
N ASN A 334 -3.34 -3.89 -13.87
CA ASN A 334 -3.00 -2.70 -13.09
C ASN A 334 -2.53 -1.49 -13.91
N PRO A 335 -3.43 -0.60 -14.38
CA PRO A 335 -3.11 0.81 -14.31
C PRO A 335 -2.95 1.12 -12.82
N SER A 336 -1.72 1.37 -12.37
CA SER A 336 -1.50 1.86 -11.03
C SER A 336 -2.34 3.13 -10.86
N ILE A 337 -3.35 3.09 -9.99
CA ILE A 337 -4.17 4.27 -9.62
C ILE A 337 -3.29 5.35 -9.00
N LEU A 338 -2.13 4.95 -8.46
CA LEU A 338 -0.95 5.79 -8.39
C LEU A 338 -0.42 5.93 -9.82
N ASP A 339 -0.98 6.87 -10.58
CA ASP A 339 -0.27 7.40 -11.74
C ASP A 339 1.14 7.69 -11.26
N ASP A 340 2.08 7.01 -11.88
CA ASP A 340 3.50 7.09 -11.63
C ASP A 340 3.89 8.55 -11.90
N GLU A 341 3.86 9.40 -10.87
CA GLU A 341 4.40 10.76 -10.92
C GLU A 341 5.91 10.73 -11.28
N ASN A 342 6.53 9.55 -11.18
CA ASN A 342 7.89 9.27 -11.64
C ASN A 342 7.97 8.65 -13.05
N ALA A 343 6.86 8.53 -13.80
CA ALA A 343 6.91 8.05 -15.20
C ALA A 343 7.68 9.01 -16.11
N ASP A 344 7.77 10.29 -15.74
CA ASP A 344 8.55 11.27 -16.48
C ASP A 344 10.07 11.02 -16.35
N ASP A 345 10.56 10.41 -15.26
CA ASP A 345 11.99 10.11 -15.12
C ASP A 345 12.47 8.96 -16.02
N ARG A 346 11.55 8.23 -16.67
CA ARG A 346 11.91 7.21 -17.66
C ARG A 346 12.20 7.77 -19.04
N PHE A 347 11.85 9.03 -19.31
CA PHE A 347 11.96 9.65 -20.62
C PHE A 347 12.94 10.82 -20.57
N ASP A 348 13.78 10.94 -21.60
CA ASP A 348 14.66 12.10 -21.70
C ASP A 348 13.86 13.40 -21.97
N GLU A 349 14.47 14.56 -21.76
CA GLU A 349 13.80 15.86 -21.95
C GLU A 349 13.27 16.06 -23.39
N SER A 350 13.88 15.42 -24.40
CA SER A 350 13.42 15.47 -25.80
C SER A 350 12.15 14.63 -26.00
N GLN A 351 12.11 13.46 -25.36
CA GLN A 351 11.00 12.53 -25.34
C GLN A 351 9.79 13.11 -24.60
N LYS A 352 9.99 13.76 -23.45
CA LYS A 352 8.94 14.50 -22.73
C LYS A 352 8.32 15.59 -23.60
N LEU A 353 9.16 16.38 -24.30
CA LEU A 353 8.69 17.45 -25.19
C LEU A 353 7.82 16.89 -26.33
N LYS A 354 8.19 15.73 -26.88
CA LYS A 354 7.44 15.06 -27.94
C LYS A 354 6.11 14.50 -27.44
N ILE A 355 6.08 13.91 -26.24
CA ILE A 355 4.84 13.45 -25.61
C ILE A 355 3.91 14.65 -25.40
N GLN A 356 4.41 15.74 -24.83
CA GLN A 356 3.63 16.95 -24.58
C GLN A 356 3.09 17.55 -25.89
N ALA A 357 3.90 17.57 -26.96
CA ALA A 357 3.49 18.07 -28.26
C ALA A 357 2.37 17.25 -28.95
N LEU A 358 2.20 15.98 -28.58
CA LEU A 358 1.07 15.15 -29.01
C LEU A 358 -0.15 15.34 -28.11
N VAL A 359 0.07 15.49 -26.81
CA VAL A 359 -0.99 15.76 -25.81
C VAL A 359 -1.66 17.11 -26.06
N ASP A 360 -0.89 18.16 -26.33
CA ASP A 360 -1.40 19.50 -26.67
C ASP A 360 -2.26 19.50 -27.94
N ARG A 361 -2.09 18.49 -28.80
CA ARG A 361 -2.88 18.27 -30.02
C ARG A 361 -4.10 17.35 -29.80
N GLY A 362 -4.41 17.01 -28.55
CA GLY A 362 -5.61 16.28 -28.14
C GLY A 362 -5.47 14.76 -28.10
N ILE A 363 -4.24 14.23 -28.18
CA ILE A 363 -3.98 12.79 -28.08
C ILE A 363 -3.81 12.42 -26.60
N ALA A 364 -4.55 11.43 -26.11
CA ALA A 364 -4.39 10.93 -24.74
C ALA A 364 -2.94 10.50 -24.48
N ARG A 365 -2.36 10.87 -23.31
CA ARG A 365 -0.94 10.69 -22.98
C ARG A 365 -0.44 9.24 -23.17
N SER A 366 -1.23 8.25 -22.74
CA SER A 366 -0.91 6.83 -22.96
C SER A 366 -0.75 6.49 -24.44
N ARG A 367 -1.68 6.96 -25.27
CA ARG A 367 -1.68 6.76 -26.72
C ARG A 367 -0.55 7.53 -27.42
N ALA A 368 -0.19 8.70 -26.92
CA ALA A 368 0.95 9.49 -27.42
C ALA A 368 2.28 8.73 -27.21
N ILE A 369 2.46 8.13 -26.04
CA ILE A 369 3.64 7.29 -25.72
C ILE A 369 3.69 6.07 -26.65
N ASP A 370 2.56 5.37 -26.84
CA ASP A 370 2.48 4.19 -27.70
C ASP A 370 2.74 4.50 -29.19
N GLU A 371 2.26 5.64 -29.69
CA GLU A 371 2.56 6.10 -31.06
C GLU A 371 4.03 6.47 -31.20
N LEU A 372 4.60 7.22 -30.26
CA LEU A 372 6.02 7.59 -30.29
C LEU A 372 6.92 6.34 -30.22
N HIS A 373 6.59 5.34 -29.40
CA HIS A 373 7.32 4.08 -29.38
C HIS A 373 7.25 3.33 -30.72
N ARG A 374 6.09 3.31 -31.38
CA ARG A 374 5.92 2.66 -32.70
C ARG A 374 6.71 3.35 -33.80
N HIS A 375 6.88 4.67 -33.71
CA HIS A 375 7.60 5.48 -34.70
C HIS A 375 9.00 5.90 -34.26
N GLN A 376 9.63 5.14 -33.35
CA GLN A 376 11.00 5.39 -32.87
C GLN A 376 11.24 6.83 -32.38
N TRP A 377 10.25 7.40 -31.70
CA TRP A 377 10.25 8.77 -31.19
C TRP A 377 10.32 9.85 -32.28
N ASP A 378 9.92 9.57 -33.51
CA ASP A 378 9.72 10.58 -34.53
C ASP A 378 8.32 11.22 -34.42
N LEU A 379 8.30 12.53 -34.14
CA LEU A 379 7.09 13.28 -33.89
C LEU A 379 6.24 13.43 -35.16
N ASP A 380 6.88 13.66 -36.30
CA ASP A 380 6.18 13.92 -37.57
C ASP A 380 5.55 12.64 -38.11
N SER A 381 6.25 11.51 -38.01
CA SER A 381 5.72 10.19 -38.38
C SER A 381 4.58 9.74 -37.44
N ALA A 382 4.71 9.98 -36.12
CA ALA A 382 3.65 9.68 -35.17
C ALA A 382 2.39 10.53 -35.41
N LEU A 383 2.55 11.82 -35.72
CA LEU A 383 1.45 12.71 -36.10
C LEU A 383 0.82 12.31 -37.42
N ALA A 384 1.62 12.00 -38.44
CA ALA A 384 1.11 11.58 -39.74
C ALA A 384 0.32 10.28 -39.64
N SER A 385 0.78 9.32 -38.84
CA SER A 385 0.07 8.06 -38.57
C SER A 385 -1.23 8.30 -37.80
N HIS A 386 -1.21 9.19 -36.82
CA HIS A 386 -2.41 9.57 -36.07
C HIS A 386 -3.45 10.29 -36.95
N LEU A 387 -3.00 11.23 -37.80
CA LEU A 387 -3.85 11.96 -38.74
C LEU A 387 -4.38 11.03 -39.84
N GLN A 388 -3.59 10.09 -40.36
CA GLN A 388 -4.08 9.07 -41.29
C GLN A 388 -5.13 8.17 -40.66
N ASN A 389 -4.97 7.80 -39.38
CA ASN A 389 -5.99 7.04 -38.67
C ASN A 389 -7.27 7.85 -38.39
N MET A 390 -7.18 9.18 -38.22
CA MET A 390 -8.34 10.07 -38.09
C MET A 390 -9.07 10.31 -39.42
N PHE A 391 -8.33 10.59 -40.51
CA PHE A 391 -8.90 10.94 -41.82
C PHE A 391 -9.15 9.74 -42.74
N GLY A 392 -8.55 8.57 -42.45
CA GLY A 392 -8.80 7.31 -43.15
C GLY A 392 -10.16 6.66 -42.82
N GLN A 393 -10.85 7.12 -41.78
CA GLN A 393 -12.20 6.69 -41.42
C GLN A 393 -13.31 7.47 -42.15
N LEU A 394 -12.97 8.43 -43.01
CA LEU A 394 -13.90 9.27 -43.79
C LEU A 394 -14.03 8.84 -45.26
N ARG A 395 -13.56 7.65 -45.65
CA ARG A 395 -13.80 7.07 -46.98
C ARG A 395 -14.61 5.79 -46.92
#